data_AF-A0A4Q4SQH5-F1
#
_entry.id   AF-A0A4Q4SQH5-F1
#
_cell.length_a   1.000
_cell.length_b   1.000
_cell.length_c   1.000
_cell.angle_alpha   90.00
_cell.angle_beta   90.00
_cell.angle_gamma   90.00
#
_symmetry.space_group_name_H-M   'P 1'
#
loop_
_entity.id
_entity.type
_entity.pdbx_description
1 polymer ?
#
loop_
_entity_poly.entity_id
_entity_poly.type
_entity_poly.pdbx_seq_one_letter_code
_entity_poly.pdbx_strand_id
1 'polypeptide(L)'
;MPDPRIEHLEDFTAHEWCNALIFDPSITHVHKRHVFGKGHEWNSLFTRSLFTNDAIRAFLNLYKPGKGQRRAVDRNSIVTGEPPKFRNVAPSDYDKELRRRTAKEDVQHNLTDPEAPENTVLVSMGGELDGGIGRLHGGVTASLLDQAMGALLMHYYESSNATTELRVKYLKAVETPCILKVRARISREVGRWIETAGWVEDGEGTVYAEGWGSFVLAKLEPSAKM
;
A
#
# COMPACT_ATOMS: atom_id res chain seq x y z
N MET A 1 -14.45 10.33 26.34
CA MET A 1 -13.91 10.88 25.08
C MET A 1 -13.44 9.70 24.26
N PRO A 2 -13.73 9.59 22.95
CA PRO A 2 -13.04 8.61 22.12
C PRO A 2 -11.53 8.88 22.19
N ASP A 3 -10.76 7.81 22.26
CA ASP A 3 -9.30 7.87 22.31
C ASP A 3 -8.76 8.66 21.09
N PRO A 4 -7.85 9.64 21.27
CA PRO A 4 -7.25 10.31 20.13
C PRO A 4 -6.59 9.32 19.17
N ARG A 5 -6.98 9.38 17.90
CA ARG A 5 -6.37 8.59 16.83
C ARG A 5 -4.99 9.15 16.50
N ILE A 6 -3.96 8.52 17.05
CA ILE A 6 -2.56 8.92 16.92
C ILE A 6 -1.77 7.79 16.28
N GLU A 7 -0.89 8.13 15.35
CA GLU A 7 0.06 7.17 14.78
C GLU A 7 1.21 6.93 15.77
N HIS A 8 1.24 5.74 16.38
CA HIS A 8 2.32 5.30 17.28
C HIS A 8 3.57 4.91 16.48
N LEU A 9 4.20 5.87 15.79
CA LEU A 9 5.36 5.60 14.92
C LEU A 9 6.57 5.05 15.69
N GLU A 10 6.64 5.27 16.99
CA GLU A 10 7.58 4.63 17.90
C GLU A 10 7.52 3.11 17.84
N ASP A 11 6.36 2.52 17.55
CA ASP A 11 6.22 1.07 17.34
C ASP A 11 7.14 0.62 16.19
N PHE A 12 7.34 1.45 15.16
CA PHE A 12 8.26 1.12 14.06
C PHE A 12 9.70 1.49 14.38
N THR A 13 9.96 2.69 14.91
CA THR A 13 11.34 3.16 15.11
C THR A 13 12.09 2.40 16.20
N ALA A 14 11.39 1.63 17.04
CA ALA A 14 11.99 0.70 17.99
C ALA A 14 12.70 -0.50 17.31
N HIS A 15 12.45 -0.78 16.03
CA HIS A 15 13.02 -1.94 15.31
C HIS A 15 13.99 -1.52 14.19
N GLU A 16 15.18 -2.11 14.17
CA GLU A 16 16.20 -1.79 13.16
C GLU A 16 15.73 -2.08 11.73
N TRP A 17 15.01 -3.18 11.51
CA TRP A 17 14.52 -3.55 10.18
C TRP A 17 13.47 -2.57 9.65
N CYS A 18 12.59 -2.05 10.53
CA CYS A 18 11.64 -1.00 10.19
C CYS A 18 12.38 0.29 9.79
N ASN A 19 13.38 0.69 10.56
CA ASN A 19 14.20 1.87 10.25
C ASN A 19 14.94 1.70 8.91
N ALA A 20 15.52 0.52 8.66
CA ALA A 20 16.19 0.22 7.40
C ALA A 20 15.24 0.38 6.20
N LEU A 21 14.00 -0.07 6.33
CA LEU A 21 12.97 0.11 5.32
C LEU A 21 12.54 1.58 5.21
N ILE A 22 12.14 2.21 6.31
CA ILE A 22 11.66 3.60 6.35
C ILE A 22 12.66 4.56 5.71
N PHE A 23 13.96 4.37 5.97
CA PHE A 23 15.04 5.23 5.49
C PHE A 23 15.76 4.69 4.24
N ASP A 24 15.23 3.65 3.57
CA ASP A 24 15.75 3.19 2.29
C ASP A 24 15.59 4.31 1.24
N PRO A 25 16.68 4.79 0.60
CA PRO A 25 16.60 5.86 -0.39
C PRO A 25 15.81 5.47 -1.64
N SER A 26 15.62 4.18 -1.94
CA SER A 26 14.78 3.71 -3.05
C SER A 26 13.28 3.84 -2.80
N ILE A 27 12.88 3.96 -1.53
CA ILE A 27 11.52 4.34 -1.18
C ILE A 27 11.44 5.86 -1.31
N THR A 28 10.77 6.36 -2.35
CA THR A 28 10.72 7.81 -2.59
C THR A 28 9.60 8.50 -1.84
N HIS A 29 8.57 7.76 -1.42
CA HIS A 29 7.44 8.30 -0.67
C HIS A 29 7.19 7.48 0.60
N VAL A 30 7.11 8.16 1.74
CA VAL A 30 6.65 7.61 3.03
C VAL A 30 5.60 8.55 3.59
N HIS A 31 4.39 8.04 3.83
CA HIS A 31 3.30 8.82 4.40
C HIS A 31 2.47 8.01 5.39
N LYS A 32 1.88 8.71 6.35
CA LYS A 32 0.89 8.17 7.29
C LYS A 32 -0.43 7.90 6.56
N ARG A 33 -1.37 7.18 7.18
CA ARG A 33 -2.74 7.10 6.64
C ARG A 33 -3.32 8.50 6.52
N HIS A 34 -3.99 8.75 5.40
CA HIS A 34 -4.63 10.04 5.15
C HIS A 34 -5.95 10.09 5.91
N VAL A 35 -5.96 10.77 7.05
CA VAL A 35 -7.21 11.06 7.77
C VAL A 35 -7.76 12.36 7.21
N PHE A 36 -8.93 12.28 6.58
CA PHE A 36 -9.58 13.46 6.05
C PHE A 36 -10.25 14.26 7.15
N GLY A 37 -10.45 15.55 6.89
CA GLY A 37 -11.34 16.39 7.69
C GLY A 37 -12.82 16.04 7.44
N LYS A 38 -13.72 16.98 7.76
CA LYS A 38 -15.17 16.80 7.56
C LYS A 38 -15.50 16.53 6.07
N GLY A 39 -16.04 15.34 5.76
CA GLY A 39 -16.47 14.97 4.41
C GLY A 39 -16.67 13.45 4.22
N HIS A 40 -16.90 13.02 2.96
CA HIS A 40 -16.85 11.60 2.59
C HIS A 40 -15.39 11.13 2.55
N GLU A 41 -14.99 10.34 3.54
CA GLU A 41 -13.66 9.73 3.63
C GLU A 41 -13.63 8.47 2.74
N TRP A 42 -12.75 8.42 1.74
CA TRP A 42 -12.39 7.14 1.14
C TRP A 42 -11.57 6.33 2.13
N ASN A 43 -11.55 5.02 1.93
CA ASN A 43 -10.73 4.10 2.73
C ASN A 43 -10.98 4.19 4.25
N SER A 44 -12.21 4.55 4.65
CA SER A 44 -12.62 4.70 6.05
C SER A 44 -12.40 3.44 6.89
N LEU A 45 -12.27 2.27 6.26
CA LEU A 45 -11.83 1.05 6.93
C LEU A 45 -10.49 1.26 7.64
N PHE A 46 -9.45 1.73 6.96
CA PHE A 46 -8.11 1.92 7.53
C PHE A 46 -7.91 3.27 8.22
N THR A 47 -8.58 4.31 7.71
CA THR A 47 -8.39 5.69 8.23
C THR A 47 -9.26 5.98 9.44
N ARG A 48 -10.26 5.15 9.72
CA ARG A 48 -11.22 5.35 10.81
C ARG A 48 -11.60 4.09 11.57
N SER A 49 -12.08 3.04 10.90
CA SER A 49 -12.67 1.87 11.58
C SER A 49 -11.61 1.03 12.30
N LEU A 50 -10.47 0.79 11.66
CA LEU A 50 -9.35 0.05 12.23
C LEU A 50 -8.33 0.97 12.93
N PHE A 51 -8.52 2.30 12.87
CA PHE A 51 -7.62 3.25 13.51
C PHE A 51 -8.00 3.47 14.98
N THR A 52 -7.50 2.58 15.83
CA THR A 52 -7.59 2.67 17.30
C THR A 52 -6.26 2.26 17.93
N ASN A 53 -6.10 2.47 19.24
CA ASN A 53 -4.90 2.10 19.99
C ASN A 53 -4.77 0.58 20.24
N ASP A 54 -5.84 -0.18 19.99
CA ASP A 54 -5.89 -1.62 20.25
C ASP A 54 -6.13 -2.45 18.96
N ALA A 55 -6.49 -1.80 17.85
CA ALA A 55 -6.59 -2.39 16.52
C ALA A 55 -5.35 -2.08 15.67
N ILE A 56 -5.39 -1.10 14.74
CA ILE A 56 -4.20 -0.62 14.02
C ILE A 56 -3.67 0.65 14.68
N ARG A 57 -2.60 0.48 15.46
CA ARG A 57 -1.90 1.52 16.23
C ARG A 57 -1.08 2.45 15.35
N ALA A 58 -0.37 1.89 14.39
CA ALA A 58 0.48 2.65 13.48
C ALA A 58 0.36 2.12 12.05
N PHE A 59 0.40 3.01 11.07
CA PHE A 59 0.35 2.67 9.65
C PHE A 59 1.22 3.63 8.84
N LEU A 60 2.15 3.09 8.06
CA LEU A 60 2.90 3.82 7.05
C LEU A 60 2.73 3.16 5.70
N ASN A 61 2.61 3.99 4.68
CA ASN A 61 2.65 3.56 3.30
C ASN A 61 3.94 4.03 2.65
N LEU A 62 4.68 3.09 2.05
CA LEU A 62 6.02 3.25 1.55
C LEU A 62 6.04 2.85 0.07
N TYR A 63 6.32 3.80 -0.82
CA TYR A 63 6.34 3.55 -2.27
C TYR A 63 7.75 3.64 -2.85
N LYS A 64 8.15 2.56 -3.52
CA LYS A 64 9.34 2.46 -4.37
C LYS A 64 8.90 2.52 -5.84
N PRO A 65 9.27 3.56 -6.60
CA PRO A 65 8.92 3.69 -8.02
C PRO A 65 9.76 2.80 -8.95
N GLY A 66 10.87 2.25 -8.45
CA GLY A 66 11.80 1.43 -9.23
C GLY A 66 12.74 2.25 -10.13
N LYS A 67 13.36 1.56 -11.10
CA LYS A 67 14.22 2.16 -12.15
C LYS A 67 15.35 3.04 -11.63
N GLY A 68 15.97 2.69 -10.49
CA GLY A 68 17.10 3.44 -9.95
C GLY A 68 16.75 4.82 -9.35
N GLN A 69 15.47 5.21 -9.28
CA GLN A 69 15.08 6.45 -8.62
C GLN A 69 15.35 6.39 -7.12
N ARG A 70 15.88 7.47 -6.54
CA ARG A 70 16.24 7.57 -5.12
C ARG A 70 15.86 8.94 -4.57
N ARG A 71 15.47 9.01 -3.29
CA ARG A 71 15.26 10.26 -2.55
C ARG A 71 16.50 10.63 -1.71
N ALA A 72 16.63 11.91 -1.38
CA ALA A 72 17.50 12.32 -0.27
C ALA A 72 16.87 11.85 1.06
N VAL A 73 17.69 11.32 1.97
CA VAL A 73 17.23 10.78 3.25
C VAL A 73 17.56 11.76 4.37
N ASP A 74 16.52 12.30 5.01
CA ASP A 74 16.63 13.00 6.29
C ASP A 74 16.21 12.06 7.41
N ARG A 75 17.13 11.75 8.33
CA ARG A 75 16.86 10.85 9.46
C ARG A 75 16.02 11.49 10.56
N ASN A 76 15.79 12.81 10.49
CA ASN A 76 14.94 13.53 11.44
C ASN A 76 13.46 13.58 11.01
N SER A 77 13.14 13.15 9.78
CA SER A 77 11.76 13.14 9.26
C SER A 77 11.42 11.81 8.60
N ILE A 78 10.44 11.10 9.15
CA ILE A 78 9.91 9.85 8.58
C ILE A 78 9.02 10.13 7.36
N VAL A 79 8.18 11.15 7.45
CA VAL A 79 7.20 11.47 6.39
C VAL A 79 7.86 12.35 5.34
N THR A 80 7.72 11.97 4.07
CA THR A 80 8.35 12.68 2.94
C THR A 80 7.39 13.57 2.17
N GLY A 81 6.09 13.56 2.52
CA GLY A 81 5.09 14.42 1.89
C GLY A 81 3.66 13.91 2.08
N GLU A 82 2.75 14.55 1.35
CA GLU A 82 1.34 14.16 1.29
C GLU A 82 1.13 12.93 0.39
N PRO A 83 0.08 12.13 0.64
CA PRO A 83 -0.30 11.02 -0.22
C PRO A 83 -0.60 11.49 -1.66
N PRO A 84 -0.52 10.57 -2.65
CA PRO A 84 -0.79 10.90 -4.04
C PRO A 84 -2.23 11.42 -4.17
N LYS A 85 -2.38 12.53 -4.90
CA LYS A 85 -3.69 13.13 -5.13
C LYS A 85 -4.48 12.21 -6.07
N PHE A 86 -5.72 11.92 -5.70
CA PHE A 86 -6.63 11.02 -6.42
C PHE A 86 -7.14 11.58 -7.76
N ARG A 87 -6.51 12.63 -8.29
CA ARG A 87 -6.94 13.28 -9.53
C ARG A 87 -6.12 12.77 -10.70
N ASN A 88 -6.84 12.64 -11.82
CA ASN A 88 -6.42 12.29 -13.17
C ASN A 88 -4.91 12.42 -13.40
N VAL A 89 -4.34 11.37 -14.00
CA VAL A 89 -3.05 11.34 -14.69
C VAL A 89 -2.62 12.74 -15.07
N ALA A 90 -1.44 13.15 -14.61
CA ALA A 90 -0.92 14.48 -14.91
C ALA A 90 -1.14 14.83 -16.39
N PRO A 91 -1.53 16.08 -16.73
CA PRO A 91 -1.80 16.43 -18.12
C PRO A 91 -0.63 16.10 -19.08
N SER A 92 0.60 16.13 -18.58
CA SER A 92 1.82 15.71 -19.29
C SER A 92 1.85 14.24 -19.69
N ASP A 93 1.18 13.38 -18.93
CA ASP A 93 1.21 11.92 -19.08
C ASP A 93 -0.08 11.35 -19.71
N TYR A 94 -1.10 12.18 -19.93
CA TYR A 94 -2.40 11.76 -20.46
C TYR A 94 -2.29 11.00 -21.78
N ASP A 95 -1.61 11.55 -22.79
CA ASP A 95 -1.50 10.94 -24.11
C ASP A 95 -0.68 9.65 -24.09
N LYS A 96 0.29 9.56 -23.19
CA LYS A 96 1.09 8.35 -22.97
C LYS A 96 0.21 7.26 -22.39
N GLU A 97 -0.58 7.58 -21.37
CA GLU A 97 -1.46 6.64 -20.70
C GLU A 97 -2.65 6.21 -21.58
N LEU A 98 -3.20 7.13 -22.39
CA LEU A 98 -4.24 6.82 -23.37
C LEU A 98 -3.74 5.82 -24.41
N ARG A 99 -2.52 6.01 -24.93
CA ARG A 99 -1.89 5.07 -25.86
C ARG A 99 -1.69 3.70 -25.22
N ARG A 100 -1.10 3.64 -24.01
CA ARG A 100 -0.91 2.38 -23.26
C ARG A 100 -2.22 1.62 -23.08
N ARG A 101 -3.27 2.32 -22.63
CA ARG A 101 -4.60 1.74 -22.37
C ARG A 101 -5.29 1.23 -23.64
N THR A 102 -5.09 1.91 -24.76
CA THR A 102 -5.71 1.58 -26.05
C THR A 102 -5.02 0.43 -26.74
N ALA A 103 -3.69 0.34 -26.63
CA ALA A 103 -2.90 -0.74 -27.22
C ALA A 103 -3.30 -2.11 -26.66
N LYS A 104 -3.68 -2.17 -25.37
CA LYS A 104 -4.04 -3.42 -24.66
C LYS A 104 -2.98 -4.53 -24.83
N GLU A 105 -1.72 -4.13 -24.91
CA GLU A 105 -0.60 -5.06 -24.88
C GLU A 105 -0.65 -5.86 -23.58
N ASP A 106 -0.35 -7.16 -23.67
CA ASP A 106 -0.26 -8.04 -22.52
C ASP A 106 1.18 -8.03 -21.99
N VAL A 107 1.41 -7.14 -21.03
CA VAL A 107 2.74 -6.91 -20.46
C VAL A 107 2.87 -7.73 -19.17
N GLN A 108 3.81 -8.65 -19.14
CA GLN A 108 4.16 -9.46 -17.97
C GLN A 108 5.36 -8.87 -17.24
N HIS A 109 5.31 -8.86 -15.92
CA HIS A 109 6.37 -8.30 -15.06
C HIS A 109 7.06 -9.39 -14.23
N ASN A 110 8.37 -9.27 -14.09
CA ASN A 110 9.13 -10.16 -13.22
C ASN A 110 8.97 -9.75 -11.75
N LEU A 111 8.19 -10.52 -10.99
CA LEU A 111 7.97 -10.28 -9.56
C LEU A 111 9.24 -10.38 -8.70
N THR A 112 10.32 -10.95 -9.21
CA THR A 112 11.62 -11.06 -8.51
C THR A 112 12.59 -9.92 -8.84
N ASP A 113 12.25 -9.02 -9.77
CA ASP A 113 13.11 -7.89 -10.12
C ASP A 113 13.27 -6.94 -8.92
N PRO A 114 14.48 -6.74 -8.37
CA PRO A 114 14.68 -5.86 -7.22
C PRO A 114 14.39 -4.39 -7.54
N GLU A 115 14.44 -3.97 -8.82
CA GLU A 115 14.18 -2.59 -9.24
C GLU A 115 12.75 -2.39 -9.79
N ALA A 116 11.87 -3.37 -9.62
CA ALA A 116 10.45 -3.22 -9.91
C ALA A 116 9.79 -2.20 -8.97
N PRO A 117 8.75 -1.49 -9.46
CA PRO A 117 7.88 -0.71 -8.60
C PRO A 117 7.24 -1.58 -7.51
N GLU A 118 7.22 -1.08 -6.28
CA GLU A 118 6.71 -1.80 -5.12
C GLU A 118 6.03 -0.82 -4.16
N ASN A 119 4.95 -1.27 -3.53
CA ASN A 119 4.34 -0.57 -2.41
C ASN A 119 4.41 -1.47 -1.19
N THR A 120 4.85 -0.92 -0.06
CA THR A 120 4.86 -1.61 1.23
C THR A 120 4.02 -0.84 2.22
N VAL A 121 3.06 -1.53 2.83
CA VAL A 121 2.34 -1.06 4.01
C VAL A 121 3.04 -1.62 5.24
N LEU A 122 3.57 -0.75 6.08
CA LEU A 122 4.10 -1.10 7.39
C LEU A 122 3.02 -0.82 8.44
N VAL A 123 2.64 -1.84 9.22
CA VAL A 123 1.49 -1.77 10.11
C VAL A 123 1.83 -2.33 11.50
N SER A 124 1.49 -1.57 12.55
CA SER A 124 1.53 -2.02 13.96
C SER A 124 0.11 -2.33 14.41
N MET A 125 -0.09 -3.53 14.95
CA MET A 125 -1.40 -4.08 15.29
C MET A 125 -1.46 -4.53 16.75
N GLY A 126 -2.58 -4.20 17.41
CA GLY A 126 -2.97 -4.71 18.72
C GLY A 126 -3.85 -5.97 18.62
N GLY A 127 -4.47 -6.35 19.75
CA GLY A 127 -5.26 -7.58 19.89
C GLY A 127 -6.74 -7.48 19.47
N GLU A 128 -7.28 -6.30 19.18
CA GLU A 128 -8.70 -6.16 18.78
C GLU A 128 -8.97 -6.59 17.32
N LEU A 129 -7.96 -7.16 16.65
CA LEU A 129 -8.04 -7.67 15.28
C LEU A 129 -8.06 -9.21 15.24
N ASP A 130 -8.20 -9.85 16.39
CA ASP A 130 -8.17 -11.29 16.56
C ASP A 130 -9.38 -11.99 15.91
N GLY A 131 -9.11 -13.07 15.17
CA GLY A 131 -10.14 -14.06 14.79
C GLY A 131 -10.23 -15.22 15.78
N GLY A 132 -9.16 -15.46 16.52
CA GLY A 132 -9.12 -16.27 17.73
C GLY A 132 -8.07 -15.67 18.68
N ILE A 133 -8.09 -16.06 19.96
CA ILE A 133 -7.24 -15.46 20.99
C ILE A 133 -5.76 -15.43 20.55
N GLY A 134 -5.19 -14.23 20.47
CA GLY A 134 -3.79 -13.98 20.08
C GLY A 134 -3.49 -14.24 18.61
N ARG A 135 -4.51 -14.34 17.74
CA ARG A 135 -4.36 -14.70 16.33
C ARG A 135 -5.15 -13.78 15.42
N LEU A 136 -4.43 -13.06 14.56
CA LEU A 136 -4.99 -12.10 13.62
C LEU A 136 -6.07 -12.74 12.74
N HIS A 137 -7.20 -12.05 12.60
CA HIS A 137 -8.30 -12.48 11.73
C HIS A 137 -7.83 -12.48 10.27
N GLY A 138 -8.05 -13.57 9.54
CA GLY A 138 -7.63 -13.70 8.14
C GLY A 138 -8.21 -12.61 7.22
N GLY A 139 -9.43 -12.15 7.52
CA GLY A 139 -10.02 -10.99 6.82
C GLY A 139 -9.20 -9.70 6.93
N VAL A 140 -8.52 -9.46 8.05
CA VAL A 140 -7.63 -8.28 8.22
C VAL A 140 -6.38 -8.44 7.35
N THR A 141 -5.82 -9.65 7.29
CA THR A 141 -4.71 -9.98 6.37
C THR A 141 -5.11 -9.74 4.91
N ALA A 142 -6.32 -10.16 4.51
CA ALA A 142 -6.84 -9.92 3.16
C ALA A 142 -7.02 -8.42 2.88
N SER A 143 -7.57 -7.65 3.83
CA SER A 143 -7.71 -6.20 3.70
C SER A 143 -6.36 -5.49 3.56
N LEU A 144 -5.33 -5.91 4.30
CA LEU A 144 -3.98 -5.33 4.18
C LEU A 144 -3.35 -5.61 2.82
N LEU A 145 -3.53 -6.82 2.27
CA LEU A 145 -3.10 -7.16 0.92
C LEU A 145 -3.80 -6.27 -0.13
N ASP A 146 -5.12 -6.15 -0.05
CA ASP A 146 -5.90 -5.26 -0.92
C ASP A 146 -5.40 -3.81 -0.84
N GLN A 147 -5.19 -3.31 0.38
CA GLN A 147 -4.68 -1.95 0.62
C GLN A 147 -3.30 -1.73 -0.01
N ALA A 148 -2.36 -2.66 0.15
CA ALA A 148 -1.02 -2.53 -0.41
C ALA A 148 -1.04 -2.59 -1.95
N MET A 149 -1.85 -3.47 -2.53
CA MET A 149 -2.01 -3.61 -3.98
C MET A 149 -2.68 -2.38 -4.60
N GLY A 150 -3.79 -1.90 -4.02
CA GLY A 150 -4.49 -0.71 -4.51
C GLY A 150 -3.62 0.55 -4.39
N ALA A 151 -2.88 0.69 -3.28
CA ALA A 151 -1.95 1.80 -3.08
C ALA A 151 -0.80 1.80 -4.10
N LEU A 152 -0.25 0.63 -4.46
CA LEU A 152 0.73 0.51 -5.53
C LEU A 152 0.20 1.09 -6.84
N LEU A 153 -1.00 0.70 -7.24
CA LEU A 153 -1.57 1.15 -8.51
C LEU A 153 -1.88 2.65 -8.48
N MET A 154 -2.31 3.18 -7.34
CA MET A 154 -2.52 4.62 -7.18
C MET A 154 -1.23 5.41 -7.36
N HIS A 155 -0.13 4.95 -6.77
CA HIS A 155 1.16 5.62 -6.91
C HIS A 155 1.76 5.46 -8.31
N TYR A 156 1.66 4.27 -8.89
CA TYR A 156 2.32 3.98 -10.16
C TYR A 156 1.59 4.59 -11.37
N TYR A 157 0.26 4.58 -11.37
CA TYR A 157 -0.54 5.13 -12.48
C TYR A 157 -1.12 6.51 -12.21
N GLU A 158 -0.95 7.06 -11.00
CA GLU A 158 -1.60 8.31 -10.58
C GLU A 158 -3.11 8.29 -10.86
N SER A 159 -3.74 7.14 -10.58
CA SER A 159 -5.11 6.84 -10.98
C SER A 159 -5.81 6.03 -9.90
N SER A 160 -7.08 6.34 -9.64
CA SER A 160 -7.90 5.48 -8.79
C SER A 160 -8.16 4.14 -9.48
N ASN A 161 -8.41 3.12 -8.67
CA ASN A 161 -8.63 1.76 -9.12
C ASN A 161 -9.68 1.10 -8.24
N ALA A 162 -10.27 0.02 -8.75
CA ALA A 162 -11.21 -0.81 -8.03
C ALA A 162 -10.78 -2.27 -8.12
N THR A 163 -10.76 -2.96 -6.98
CA THR A 163 -10.51 -4.39 -6.90
C THR A 163 -11.61 -5.17 -7.61
N THR A 164 -11.23 -6.11 -8.47
CA THR A 164 -12.15 -7.00 -9.18
C THR A 164 -12.09 -8.44 -8.66
N GLU A 165 -10.90 -8.90 -8.26
CA GLU A 165 -10.70 -10.20 -7.62
C GLU A 165 -9.57 -10.10 -6.61
N LEU A 166 -9.69 -10.83 -5.50
CA LEU A 166 -8.60 -11.03 -4.55
C LEU A 166 -8.57 -12.49 -4.11
N ARG A 167 -7.47 -13.18 -4.40
CA ARG A 167 -7.18 -14.54 -3.95
C ARG A 167 -6.07 -14.49 -2.90
N VAL A 168 -6.35 -15.02 -1.71
CA VAL A 168 -5.38 -15.07 -0.60
C VAL A 168 -5.05 -16.51 -0.25
N LYS A 169 -3.76 -16.82 -0.13
CA LYS A 169 -3.24 -18.08 0.39
C LYS A 169 -2.58 -17.81 1.75
N TYR A 170 -3.19 -18.34 2.81
CA TYR A 170 -2.65 -18.26 4.17
C TYR A 170 -1.64 -19.39 4.39
N LEU A 171 -0.40 -19.03 4.71
CA LEU A 171 0.71 -19.97 4.90
C LEU A 171 0.97 -20.27 6.37
N LYS A 172 0.90 -19.24 7.23
CA LYS A 172 1.14 -19.33 8.67
C LYS A 172 0.16 -18.43 9.43
N ALA A 173 -0.12 -18.80 10.68
CA ALA A 173 -0.86 -17.93 11.59
C ALA A 173 -0.02 -16.71 11.97
N VAL A 174 -0.64 -15.54 12.05
CA VAL A 174 -0.03 -14.31 12.57
C VAL A 174 -0.47 -14.16 14.02
N GLU A 175 0.50 -14.05 14.93
CA GLU A 175 0.25 -13.76 16.35
C GLU A 175 0.06 -12.25 16.55
N THR A 176 -0.82 -11.88 17.48
CA THR A 176 -1.10 -10.48 17.86
C THR A 176 -0.72 -10.26 19.34
N PRO A 177 -0.26 -9.06 19.72
CA PRO A 177 0.07 -7.90 18.88
C PRO A 177 1.34 -8.13 18.03
N CYS A 178 1.46 -7.45 16.89
CA CYS A 178 2.63 -7.58 16.02
C CYS A 178 2.84 -6.39 15.09
N ILE A 179 3.99 -6.38 14.41
CA ILE A 179 4.31 -5.48 13.31
C ILE A 179 4.47 -6.32 12.05
N LEU A 180 3.82 -5.92 10.96
CA LEU A 180 3.95 -6.58 9.66
C LEU A 180 4.35 -5.57 8.59
N LYS A 181 5.10 -6.06 7.60
CA LYS A 181 5.24 -5.41 6.30
C LYS A 181 4.41 -6.16 5.27
N VAL A 182 3.59 -5.44 4.53
CA VAL A 182 2.74 -5.98 3.46
C VAL A 182 3.15 -5.35 2.15
N ARG A 183 3.86 -6.11 1.32
CA ARG A 183 4.42 -5.62 0.05
C ARG A 183 3.59 -6.08 -1.13
N ALA A 184 3.50 -5.26 -2.17
CA ALA A 184 2.81 -5.55 -3.41
C ALA A 184 3.63 -5.14 -4.64
N ARG A 185 3.50 -5.91 -5.72
CA ARG A 185 4.13 -5.66 -7.03
C ARG A 185 3.13 -5.89 -8.17
N ILE A 186 3.33 -5.19 -9.28
CA ILE A 186 2.57 -5.44 -10.52
C ILE A 186 3.09 -6.72 -11.16
N SER A 187 2.19 -7.61 -11.53
CA SER A 187 2.51 -8.87 -12.21
C SER A 187 2.16 -8.85 -13.69
N ARG A 188 1.08 -8.16 -14.06
CA ARG A 188 0.59 -8.11 -15.44
C ARG A 188 -0.24 -6.86 -15.70
N GLU A 189 -0.17 -6.35 -16.92
CA GLU A 189 -0.99 -5.24 -17.40
C GLU A 189 -1.66 -5.59 -18.73
N VAL A 190 -2.96 -5.32 -18.83
CA VAL A 190 -3.71 -5.36 -20.10
C VAL A 190 -4.66 -4.16 -20.15
N GLY A 191 -4.19 -3.06 -20.75
CA GLY A 191 -4.95 -1.82 -20.80
C GLY A 191 -5.30 -1.30 -19.40
N ARG A 192 -6.59 -1.26 -19.04
CA ARG A 192 -7.04 -0.84 -17.69
C ARG A 192 -7.08 -1.97 -16.66
N TRP A 193 -6.94 -3.22 -17.09
CA TRP A 193 -6.91 -4.38 -16.20
C TRP A 193 -5.48 -4.63 -15.74
N ILE A 194 -5.24 -4.57 -14.44
CA ILE A 194 -3.92 -4.75 -13.84
C ILE A 194 -4.00 -5.89 -12.83
N GLU A 195 -3.05 -6.82 -12.90
CA GLU A 195 -2.90 -7.89 -11.91
C GLU A 195 -1.67 -7.61 -11.04
N THR A 196 -1.81 -7.86 -9.75
CA THR A 196 -0.79 -7.64 -8.73
C THR A 196 -0.58 -8.89 -7.89
N ALA A 197 0.61 -9.03 -7.34
CA ALA A 197 0.93 -10.02 -6.33
C ALA A 197 1.40 -9.32 -5.04
N GLY A 198 1.12 -9.92 -3.89
CA GLY A 198 1.46 -9.35 -2.60
C GLY A 198 1.81 -10.39 -1.55
N TRP A 199 2.52 -9.95 -0.52
CA TRP A 199 3.07 -10.79 0.54
C TRP A 199 2.94 -10.10 1.89
N VAL A 200 2.56 -10.86 2.91
CA VAL A 200 2.49 -10.43 4.31
C VAL A 200 3.66 -11.04 5.07
N GLU A 201 4.53 -10.21 5.64
CA GLU A 201 5.83 -10.61 6.18
C GLU A 201 6.15 -9.94 7.54
N ASP A 202 7.01 -10.55 8.36
CA ASP A 202 7.46 -10.04 9.68
C ASP A 202 8.70 -9.12 9.62
N GLY A 203 9.28 -8.92 8.43
CA GLY A 203 10.56 -8.21 8.29
C GLY A 203 11.79 -9.10 8.41
N GLU A 204 11.66 -10.31 8.98
CA GLU A 204 12.74 -11.26 9.26
C GLU A 204 12.79 -12.43 8.26
N GLY A 205 11.90 -12.42 7.27
CA GLY A 205 11.88 -13.36 6.14
C GLY A 205 10.78 -14.39 6.21
N THR A 206 9.90 -14.34 7.22
CA THR A 206 8.70 -15.18 7.23
C THR A 206 7.63 -14.57 6.33
N VAL A 207 7.08 -15.39 5.44
CA VAL A 207 5.85 -15.06 4.69
C VAL A 207 4.67 -15.75 5.36
N TYR A 208 3.68 -14.97 5.81
CA TYR A 208 2.45 -15.45 6.46
C TYR A 208 1.31 -15.68 5.48
N ALA A 209 1.23 -14.85 4.44
CA ALA A 209 0.23 -14.98 3.39
C ALA A 209 0.75 -14.42 2.06
N GLU A 210 0.24 -14.99 0.98
CA GLU A 210 0.43 -14.52 -0.40
C GLU A 210 -0.93 -14.12 -0.97
N GLY A 211 -0.95 -13.04 -1.75
CA GLY A 211 -2.15 -12.52 -2.41
C GLY A 211 -1.93 -12.36 -3.90
N TRP A 212 -2.97 -12.63 -4.69
CA TRP A 212 -3.07 -12.25 -6.09
C TRP A 212 -4.35 -11.47 -6.27
N GLY A 213 -4.22 -10.23 -6.75
CA GLY A 213 -5.36 -9.32 -6.92
C GLY A 213 -5.42 -8.78 -8.34
N SER A 214 -6.64 -8.62 -8.86
CA SER A 214 -6.88 -7.91 -10.11
C SER A 214 -7.66 -6.63 -9.85
N PHE A 215 -7.36 -5.61 -10.64
CA PHE A 215 -7.90 -4.27 -10.49
C PHE A 215 -8.22 -3.65 -11.84
N VAL A 216 -9.22 -2.77 -11.86
CA VAL A 216 -9.55 -1.93 -13.01
C VAL A 216 -9.23 -0.48 -12.70
N LEU A 217 -8.35 0.14 -13.48
CA LEU A 217 -8.09 1.57 -13.39
C LEU A 217 -9.33 2.38 -13.81
N ALA A 218 -9.60 3.48 -13.12
CA ALA A 218 -10.65 4.44 -13.48
C ALA A 218 -10.48 4.91 -14.93
N LYS A 219 -11.58 5.33 -15.58
CA LYS A 219 -11.47 5.84 -16.96
C LYS A 219 -10.60 7.11 -16.98
N LEU A 220 -9.91 7.32 -18.10
CA LEU A 220 -9.29 8.61 -18.34
C LEU A 220 -10.42 9.59 -18.67
N GLU A 221 -10.56 10.62 -17.85
CA GLU A 221 -11.40 11.76 -18.20
C GLU A 221 -10.54 12.76 -18.97
N PRO A 222 -11.03 13.32 -20.09
CA PRO A 222 -10.34 14.42 -20.77
C PRO A 222 -10.01 15.49 -19.74
N SER A 223 -8.77 15.98 -19.71
CA SER A 223 -8.40 17.09 -18.83
C SER A 223 -9.43 18.19 -19.04
N ALA A 224 -10.19 18.54 -18.00
CA ALA A 224 -11.08 19.69 -18.06
C ALA A 224 -10.24 20.84 -18.60
N LYS A 225 -10.63 21.39 -19.77
CA LYS A 225 -9.94 22.53 -20.35
C LYS A 225 -9.86 23.59 -19.26
N MET A 226 -8.65 23.90 -18.83
CA MET A 226 -8.39 25.01 -17.92
C MET A 226 -8.71 26.32 -18.62
#